data_AF-A0A5S3RWC5-F1
#
_entry.id   AF-A0A5S3RWC5-F1
#
_cell.length_a   1.000
_cell.length_b   1.000
_cell.length_c   1.000
_cell.angle_alpha   90.00
_cell.angle_beta   90.00
_cell.angle_gamma   90.00
#
_symmetry.space_group_name_H-M   'P 1'
#
loop_
_entity.id
_entity.type
_entity.pdbx_description
1 polymer ?
#
loop_
_entity_poly.entity_id
_entity_poly.type
_entity_poly.pdbx_seq_one_letter_code
_entity_poly.pdbx_strand_id
1 'polypeptide(L)'
;MLKQDENLSFIIEPELSPRSEQRIDLYFSIPNEMGINPQTLTEEAYFNNHFKSHLAYNANNIHLPLVRSRFVSKNKGEQQDYRQNLNLYCYQVRLAIDTDIKDTLKIKELDEFYQRAIELCELSQGLLKKLRRYTPDDEKLISFYTNADNYLSWHIEQSFLKLLDEGPRSSDYAKERTELMNFCKAEQNYRHEQQYNSESTLLDANRLTNKMRLLQRLIEHGVVLNRSTRHLNSYLKRLVKGTVTAIIMAFVMVVVLNARISFTEVTATLVIILGAIYGMREIFKEDITRVIWRAIVKGRPKWRFQFRNSVTKDKIATQYIWLEYTRFRHIPEDVRKIFSKRRQQNKQAAQWLHFASEIRVSAKEFLPGYDSLQQNLQFSLAAFTRNLKKGEGKLYHIDNNKISKQSVERRYQLNVVVSYQSAQEIKYQRYKITLNRSKIVNIELIYSEME
;
A
#
# COMPACT_ATOMS: atom_id res chain seq x y z
N MET A 1 -9.01 11.43 1.26
CA MET A 1 -8.12 10.59 0.43
C MET A 1 -7.28 9.64 1.26
N LEU A 2 -6.70 10.08 2.38
CA LEU A 2 -5.98 9.20 3.29
C LEU A 2 -6.93 8.47 4.24
N LYS A 3 -6.87 7.14 4.26
CA LYS A 3 -7.57 6.30 5.24
C LYS A 3 -6.55 5.51 6.06
N GLN A 4 -6.80 5.35 7.35
CA GLN A 4 -6.01 4.44 8.17
C GLN A 4 -6.43 2.99 7.86
N ASP A 5 -5.45 2.10 7.65
CA ASP A 5 -5.71 0.69 7.32
C ASP A 5 -5.40 -0.22 8.51
N GLU A 6 -4.14 -0.21 8.96
CA GLU A 6 -3.67 -0.95 10.14
C GLU A 6 -3.15 0.03 11.21
N ASN A 7 -2.65 -0.53 12.32
CA ASN A 7 -2.10 0.26 13.43
C ASN A 7 -1.05 1.27 12.96
N LEU A 8 -0.15 0.91 12.03
CA LEU A 8 0.94 1.78 11.58
C LEU A 8 0.94 1.99 10.06
N SER A 9 -0.20 1.85 9.38
CA SER A 9 -0.27 2.05 7.94
C SER A 9 -1.48 2.91 7.54
N PHE A 10 -1.31 3.61 6.43
CA PHE A 10 -2.39 4.32 5.77
C PHE A 10 -2.40 3.95 4.29
N ILE A 11 -3.59 4.09 3.70
CA ILE A 11 -3.86 3.77 2.30
C ILE A 11 -4.42 4.99 1.57
N ILE A 12 -4.08 5.06 0.29
CA ILE A 12 -4.67 5.99 -0.68
C ILE A 12 -5.22 5.14 -1.82
N GLU A 13 -6.52 5.33 -2.11
CA GLU A 13 -7.26 4.49 -3.06
C GLU A 13 -7.87 5.33 -4.18
N PRO A 14 -7.07 5.78 -5.16
CA PRO A 14 -7.60 6.49 -6.32
C PRO A 14 -8.20 5.50 -7.32
N GLU A 15 -9.27 5.94 -7.99
CA GLU A 15 -9.87 5.23 -9.11
C GLU A 15 -9.32 5.74 -10.44
N LEU A 16 -9.09 4.82 -11.37
CA LEU A 16 -8.45 5.07 -12.66
C LEU A 16 -9.39 4.65 -13.80
N SER A 17 -9.64 5.56 -14.73
CA SER A 17 -10.39 5.28 -15.96
C SER A 17 -9.48 4.76 -17.08
N PRO A 18 -10.04 4.16 -18.15
CA PRO A 18 -9.26 3.78 -19.32
C PRO A 18 -8.51 4.98 -19.92
N ARG A 19 -7.27 4.76 -20.39
CA ARG A 19 -6.37 5.80 -20.92
C ARG A 19 -6.14 7.00 -20.00
N SER A 20 -6.35 6.87 -18.70
CA SER A 20 -6.05 7.93 -17.74
C SER A 20 -4.57 7.97 -17.36
N GLU A 21 -4.13 9.17 -17.04
CA GLU A 21 -2.87 9.44 -16.36
C GLU A 21 -3.19 10.17 -15.05
N GLN A 22 -2.59 9.69 -13.96
CA GLN A 22 -2.74 10.29 -12.64
C GLN A 22 -1.39 10.38 -11.96
N ARG A 23 -1.18 11.46 -11.21
CA ARG A 23 0.03 11.65 -10.42
C ARG A 23 -0.31 12.02 -8.99
N ILE A 24 0.35 11.37 -8.04
CA ILE A 24 0.20 11.57 -6.61
C ILE A 24 1.56 11.90 -6.03
N ASP A 25 1.71 13.12 -5.52
CA ASP A 25 2.90 13.55 -4.80
C ASP A 25 2.59 13.71 -3.31
N LEU A 26 3.38 13.04 -2.47
CA LEU A 26 3.33 13.11 -1.01
C LEU A 26 4.60 13.79 -0.50
N TYR A 27 4.40 14.93 0.17
CA TYR A 27 5.48 15.67 0.82
C TYR A 27 5.36 15.47 2.33
N PHE A 28 6.30 14.75 2.93
CA PHE A 28 6.37 14.54 4.37
C PHE A 28 7.28 15.59 5.02
N SER A 29 6.77 16.23 6.05
CA SER A 29 7.52 17.04 7.01
C SER A 29 7.70 16.22 8.29
N ILE A 30 8.86 15.62 8.45
CA ILE A 30 9.20 14.71 9.55
C ILE A 30 10.01 15.47 10.61
N PRO A 31 9.56 15.56 11.87
CA PRO A 31 10.35 16.18 12.93
C PRO A 31 11.72 15.52 13.13
N ASN A 32 12.78 16.32 13.30
CA ASN A 32 14.13 15.78 13.52
C ASN A 32 14.24 14.90 14.77
N GLU A 33 13.38 15.11 15.77
CA GLU A 33 13.30 14.28 16.98
C GLU A 33 12.98 12.81 16.70
N MET A 34 12.42 12.48 15.54
CA MET A 34 12.16 11.10 15.14
C MET A 34 13.44 10.37 14.69
N GLY A 35 14.56 11.07 14.47
CA GLY A 35 15.83 10.46 14.08
C GLY A 35 15.80 9.80 12.70
N ILE A 36 14.97 10.29 11.79
CA ILE A 36 14.83 9.77 10.42
C ILE A 36 15.66 10.63 9.48
N ASN A 37 16.63 10.01 8.83
CA ASN A 37 17.51 10.66 7.87
C ASN A 37 17.97 9.62 6.81
N PRO A 38 18.68 10.04 5.75
CA PRO A 38 19.16 9.12 4.71
C PRO A 38 20.08 8.00 5.20
N GLN A 39 20.67 8.11 6.41
CA GLN A 39 21.53 7.10 7.00
C GLN A 39 20.74 6.08 7.83
N THR A 40 19.72 6.52 8.57
CA THR A 40 18.90 5.66 9.44
C THR A 40 17.79 4.94 8.67
N LEU A 41 17.22 5.59 7.65
CA LEU A 41 16.22 5.01 6.77
C LEU A 41 16.55 5.33 5.31
N THR A 42 17.11 4.34 4.61
CA THR A 42 17.40 4.50 3.18
C THR A 42 16.11 4.42 2.35
N GLU A 43 16.09 5.13 1.23
CA GLU A 43 14.94 5.17 0.32
C GLU A 43 14.63 3.77 -0.24
N GLU A 44 15.67 2.99 -0.58
CA GLU A 44 15.51 1.62 -1.08
C GLU A 44 14.93 0.68 -0.02
N ALA A 45 15.38 0.78 1.24
CA ALA A 45 14.84 -0.03 2.33
C ALA A 45 13.38 0.30 2.62
N TYR A 46 13.04 1.60 2.63
CA TYR A 46 11.65 2.02 2.81
C TYR A 46 10.76 1.51 1.66
N PHE A 47 11.18 1.73 0.42
CA PHE A 47 10.41 1.33 -0.76
C PHE A 47 10.16 -0.20 -0.81
N ASN A 48 11.17 -1.01 -0.53
CA ASN A 48 11.06 -2.47 -0.65
C ASN A 48 10.19 -3.09 0.46
N ASN A 49 10.25 -2.55 1.69
CA ASN A 49 9.65 -3.20 2.86
C ASN A 49 8.36 -2.52 3.36
N HIS A 50 8.20 -1.21 3.12
CA HIS A 50 7.16 -0.40 3.76
C HIS A 50 6.21 0.26 2.78
N PHE A 51 6.41 0.09 1.47
CA PHE A 51 5.50 0.58 0.44
C PHE A 51 4.99 -0.59 -0.42
N LYS A 52 3.67 -0.65 -0.60
CA LYS A 52 3.02 -1.61 -1.49
C LYS A 52 2.04 -0.88 -2.40
N SER A 53 2.02 -1.27 -3.67
CA SER A 53 1.01 -0.80 -4.63
C SER A 53 0.35 -1.99 -5.26
N HIS A 54 -0.98 -2.01 -5.24
CA HIS A 54 -1.80 -2.98 -5.92
C HIS A 54 -2.76 -2.27 -6.88
N LEU A 55 -3.13 -2.95 -7.95
CA LEU A 55 -4.20 -2.53 -8.84
C LEU A 55 -5.15 -3.71 -8.97
N ALA A 56 -6.41 -3.44 -8.75
CA ALA A 56 -7.49 -4.37 -8.99
C ALA A 56 -8.48 -3.72 -9.95
N TYR A 57 -9.14 -4.54 -10.75
CA TYR A 57 -10.30 -4.06 -11.45
C TYR A 57 -11.46 -3.81 -10.48
N ASN A 58 -12.22 -2.76 -10.75
CA ASN A 58 -13.39 -2.36 -10.00
C ASN A 58 -14.58 -2.14 -10.94
N ALA A 59 -15.78 -2.37 -10.42
CA ALA A 59 -17.04 -2.05 -11.09
C ALA A 59 -17.83 -1.11 -10.17
N ASN A 60 -18.36 -0.02 -10.73
CA ASN A 60 -18.99 1.05 -9.95
C ASN A 60 -20.26 0.58 -9.23
N ASN A 61 -20.86 -0.50 -9.70
CA ASN A 61 -21.91 -1.22 -9.01
C ASN A 61 -21.43 -2.64 -8.71
N ILE A 62 -21.81 -3.19 -7.55
CA ILE A 62 -21.79 -4.63 -7.29
C ILE A 62 -22.88 -5.26 -8.16
N HIS A 63 -22.65 -5.26 -9.45
CA HIS A 63 -23.42 -6.08 -10.35
C HIS A 63 -23.00 -7.51 -10.03
N LEU A 64 -23.94 -8.29 -9.48
CA LEU A 64 -23.85 -9.72 -9.73
C LEU A 64 -23.64 -9.92 -11.22
N PRO A 65 -23.03 -11.04 -11.61
CA PRO A 65 -23.08 -11.46 -12.98
C PRO A 65 -24.56 -11.48 -13.42
N LEU A 66 -25.03 -10.46 -14.15
CA LEU A 66 -26.15 -10.57 -15.09
C LEU A 66 -25.69 -11.46 -16.28
N VAL A 67 -25.00 -12.56 -15.97
CA VAL A 67 -24.25 -13.44 -16.87
C VAL A 67 -25.11 -14.66 -17.17
N ARG A 68 -26.35 -14.36 -17.53
CA ARG A 68 -27.06 -15.06 -18.61
C ARG A 68 -27.72 -14.01 -19.51
N SER A 69 -28.39 -12.99 -18.96
CA SER A 69 -29.19 -12.07 -19.78
C SER A 69 -28.39 -11.12 -20.67
N ARG A 70 -27.18 -10.68 -20.29
CA ARG A 70 -26.33 -9.82 -21.16
C ARG A 70 -25.37 -10.61 -22.06
N PHE A 71 -25.12 -11.90 -21.75
CA PHE A 71 -24.11 -12.71 -22.45
C PHE A 71 -24.68 -13.61 -23.56
N VAL A 72 -25.99 -13.87 -23.57
CA VAL A 72 -26.64 -14.63 -24.64
C VAL A 72 -26.56 -13.92 -26.00
N SER A 73 -26.22 -12.63 -26.07
CA SER A 73 -26.29 -11.89 -27.34
C SER A 73 -24.99 -11.71 -28.13
N LYS A 74 -23.77 -12.01 -27.64
CA LYS A 74 -22.54 -11.83 -28.46
C LYS A 74 -21.38 -12.79 -28.09
N ASN A 75 -21.39 -13.98 -28.70
CA ASN A 75 -20.23 -14.80 -29.10
C ASN A 75 -19.30 -15.46 -28.04
N LYS A 76 -19.37 -16.81 -27.98
CA LYS A 76 -18.30 -17.83 -27.76
C LYS A 76 -17.08 -17.45 -26.86
N GLY A 77 -17.33 -17.22 -25.56
CA GLY A 77 -16.31 -17.04 -24.50
C GLY A 77 -16.70 -17.61 -23.11
N GLU A 78 -17.67 -18.53 -23.07
CA GLU A 78 -18.56 -18.80 -21.92
C GLU A 78 -17.88 -19.13 -20.58
N GLN A 79 -16.77 -19.89 -20.57
CA GLN A 79 -16.15 -20.35 -19.32
C GLN A 79 -15.21 -19.33 -18.67
N GLN A 80 -14.43 -18.60 -19.49
CA GLN A 80 -13.48 -17.61 -18.99
C GLN A 80 -14.22 -16.37 -18.44
N ASP A 81 -15.29 -15.97 -19.11
CA ASP A 81 -16.12 -14.84 -18.71
C ASP A 81 -16.89 -15.15 -17.42
N TYR A 82 -17.45 -16.35 -17.27
CA TYR A 82 -18.11 -16.76 -16.02
C TYR A 82 -17.15 -16.69 -14.83
N ARG A 83 -15.95 -17.29 -14.96
CA ARG A 83 -14.95 -17.32 -13.88
C ARG A 83 -14.50 -15.91 -13.49
N GLN A 84 -14.24 -15.03 -14.45
CA GLN A 84 -13.82 -13.65 -14.17
C GLN A 84 -14.91 -12.88 -13.43
N ASN A 85 -16.17 -13.01 -13.85
CA ASN A 85 -17.29 -12.32 -13.21
C ASN A 85 -17.58 -12.86 -11.80
N LEU A 86 -17.53 -14.18 -11.61
CA LEU A 86 -17.61 -14.80 -10.28
C LEU A 86 -16.50 -14.29 -9.37
N ASN A 87 -15.28 -14.25 -9.88
CA ASN A 87 -14.11 -13.75 -9.16
C ASN A 87 -14.25 -12.27 -8.77
N LEU A 88 -14.71 -11.41 -9.68
CA LEU A 88 -15.00 -10.00 -9.37
C LEU A 88 -16.05 -9.89 -8.26
N TYR A 89 -17.16 -10.62 -8.39
CA TYR A 89 -18.22 -10.58 -7.39
C TYR A 89 -17.69 -10.95 -6.00
N CYS A 90 -16.98 -12.08 -5.91
CA CYS A 90 -16.43 -12.54 -4.64
C CYS A 90 -15.39 -11.58 -4.07
N TYR A 91 -14.55 -10.99 -4.94
CA TYR A 91 -13.57 -9.99 -4.53
C TYR A 91 -14.23 -8.72 -3.97
N GLN A 92 -15.26 -8.20 -4.63
CA GLN A 92 -16.01 -7.02 -4.19
C GLN A 92 -16.78 -7.28 -2.90
N VAL A 93 -17.49 -8.42 -2.80
CA VAL A 93 -18.22 -8.79 -1.58
C VAL A 93 -17.26 -8.88 -0.40
N ARG A 94 -16.10 -9.51 -0.58
CA ARG A 94 -15.07 -9.58 0.47
C ARG A 94 -14.61 -8.19 0.91
N LEU A 95 -14.22 -7.34 -0.04
CA LEU A 95 -13.75 -5.98 0.27
C LEU A 95 -14.83 -5.13 0.96
N ALA A 96 -16.09 -5.26 0.53
CA ALA A 96 -17.21 -4.57 1.14
C ALA A 96 -17.42 -5.01 2.59
N ILE A 97 -17.46 -6.33 2.84
CA ILE A 97 -17.65 -6.89 4.18
C ILE A 97 -16.49 -6.54 5.11
N ASP A 98 -15.23 -6.59 4.62
CA ASP A 98 -14.07 -6.16 5.41
C ASP A 98 -14.16 -4.68 5.81
N THR A 99 -14.62 -3.83 4.89
CA THR A 99 -14.77 -2.39 5.13
C THR A 99 -15.91 -2.12 6.11
N ASP A 100 -17.08 -2.73 5.89
CA ASP A 100 -18.27 -2.55 6.71
C ASP A 100 -18.04 -3.08 8.14
N ILE A 101 -17.33 -4.19 8.32
CA ILE A 101 -16.99 -4.73 9.65
C ILE A 101 -15.98 -3.81 10.36
N LYS A 102 -14.95 -3.33 9.66
CA LYS A 102 -14.01 -2.35 10.22
C LYS A 102 -14.72 -1.07 10.65
N ASP A 103 -15.71 -0.61 9.89
CA ASP A 103 -16.47 0.60 10.21
C ASP A 103 -17.45 0.35 11.37
N THR A 104 -18.11 -0.80 11.40
CA THR A 104 -18.99 -1.20 12.51
C THR A 104 -18.22 -1.29 13.82
N LEU A 105 -17.00 -1.86 13.81
CA LEU A 105 -16.13 -1.93 15.00
C LEU A 105 -15.64 -0.57 15.53
N LYS A 106 -15.76 0.52 14.75
CA LYS A 106 -15.42 1.86 15.24
C LYS A 106 -16.56 2.49 16.07
N ILE A 107 -17.77 1.98 15.95
CA ILE A 107 -18.96 2.47 16.66
C ILE A 107 -18.82 2.09 18.14
N LYS A 108 -18.93 3.08 19.02
CA LYS A 108 -18.81 2.90 20.48
C LYS A 108 -20.14 2.77 21.20
N GLU A 109 -21.19 3.37 20.64
CA GLU A 109 -22.54 3.28 21.16
C GLU A 109 -23.11 1.87 20.91
N LEU A 110 -23.66 1.26 21.95
CA LEU A 110 -24.11 -0.14 21.92
C LEU A 110 -25.27 -0.34 20.94
N ASP A 111 -26.28 0.52 21.01
CA ASP A 111 -27.50 0.46 20.21
C ASP A 111 -27.18 0.55 18.72
N GLU A 112 -26.39 1.55 18.33
CA GLU A 112 -26.00 1.79 16.94
C GLU A 112 -25.11 0.66 16.41
N PHE A 113 -24.23 0.10 17.25
CA PHE A 113 -23.38 -1.02 16.89
C PHE A 113 -24.20 -2.26 16.53
N TYR A 114 -25.15 -2.66 17.39
CA TYR A 114 -25.94 -3.88 17.16
C TYR A 114 -26.95 -3.71 16.02
N GLN A 115 -27.54 -2.53 15.87
CA GLN A 115 -28.39 -2.23 14.71
C GLN A 115 -27.60 -2.37 13.41
N ARG A 116 -26.41 -1.75 13.32
CA ARG A 116 -25.56 -1.85 12.14
C ARG A 116 -25.10 -3.27 11.87
N ALA A 117 -24.79 -4.05 12.93
CA ALA A 117 -24.37 -5.43 12.79
C ALA A 117 -25.47 -6.34 12.22
N ILE A 118 -26.74 -6.13 12.61
CA ILE A 118 -27.89 -6.87 12.06
C ILE A 118 -28.12 -6.51 10.60
N GLU A 119 -28.12 -5.22 10.26
CA GLU A 119 -28.23 -4.78 8.87
C GLU A 119 -27.14 -5.42 7.99
N LEU A 120 -25.90 -5.46 8.49
CA LEU A 120 -24.77 -6.10 7.81
C LEU A 120 -25.01 -7.61 7.63
N CYS A 121 -25.60 -8.28 8.62
CA CYS A 121 -26.00 -9.68 8.55
C CYS A 121 -27.05 -9.94 7.46
N GLU A 122 -28.12 -9.14 7.42
CA GLU A 122 -29.18 -9.25 6.40
C GLU A 122 -28.63 -9.01 4.99
N LEU A 123 -27.78 -7.98 4.82
CA LEU A 123 -27.12 -7.69 3.55
C LEU A 123 -26.21 -8.85 3.11
N SER A 124 -25.42 -9.41 4.04
CA SER A 124 -24.54 -10.55 3.78
C SER A 124 -25.31 -11.80 3.38
N GLN A 125 -26.43 -12.10 4.06
CA GLN A 125 -27.35 -13.16 3.67
C GLN A 125 -27.92 -12.93 2.28
N GLY A 126 -28.33 -11.70 1.97
CA GLY A 126 -28.80 -11.33 0.64
C GLY A 126 -27.77 -11.58 -0.46
N LEU A 127 -26.50 -11.24 -0.21
CA LEU A 127 -25.40 -11.46 -1.15
C LEU A 127 -25.08 -12.95 -1.34
N LEU A 128 -25.05 -13.74 -0.27
CA LEU A 128 -24.85 -15.19 -0.35
C LEU A 128 -26.01 -15.87 -1.09
N LYS A 129 -27.25 -15.49 -0.78
CA LYS A 129 -28.44 -16.03 -1.45
C LYS A 129 -28.46 -15.69 -2.93
N LYS A 130 -27.98 -14.50 -3.31
CA LYS A 130 -27.79 -14.13 -4.72
C LYS A 130 -26.74 -15.02 -5.37
N LEU A 131 -25.56 -15.22 -4.77
CA LEU A 131 -24.53 -16.13 -5.32
C LEU A 131 -25.08 -17.55 -5.55
N ARG A 132 -25.75 -18.10 -4.54
CA ARG A 132 -26.32 -19.46 -4.57
C ARG A 132 -27.46 -19.66 -5.56
N ARG A 133 -28.13 -18.59 -6.00
CA ARG A 133 -29.17 -18.68 -7.05
C ARG A 133 -28.58 -18.89 -8.44
N TYR A 134 -27.30 -18.58 -8.65
CA TYR A 134 -26.63 -18.65 -9.96
C TYR A 134 -25.64 -19.83 -10.02
N THR A 135 -26.01 -20.97 -9.44
CA THR A 135 -25.27 -22.22 -9.58
C THR A 135 -25.23 -22.63 -11.06
N PRO A 136 -24.04 -22.88 -11.62
CA PRO A 136 -23.91 -23.29 -13.01
C PRO A 136 -24.27 -24.78 -13.18
N ASP A 137 -24.78 -25.15 -14.35
CA ASP A 137 -25.14 -26.54 -14.68
C ASP A 137 -23.93 -27.36 -15.19
N ASP A 138 -22.86 -26.70 -15.66
CA ASP A 138 -21.64 -27.32 -16.23
C ASP A 138 -20.65 -27.75 -15.13
N GLU A 139 -20.21 -29.02 -15.15
CA GLU A 139 -19.33 -29.64 -14.16
C GLU A 139 -18.02 -28.85 -13.94
N LYS A 140 -17.45 -28.30 -15.02
CA LYS A 140 -16.23 -27.47 -14.92
C LYS A 140 -16.50 -26.16 -14.18
N LEU A 141 -17.64 -25.53 -14.43
CA LEU A 141 -18.03 -24.28 -13.79
C LEU A 141 -18.45 -24.49 -12.33
N ILE A 142 -19.07 -25.64 -12.03
CA ILE A 142 -19.40 -26.05 -10.66
C ILE A 142 -18.13 -26.07 -9.80
N SER A 143 -17.00 -26.56 -10.32
CA SER A 143 -15.73 -26.56 -9.56
C SER A 143 -15.25 -25.15 -9.18
N PHE A 144 -15.45 -24.15 -10.05
CA PHE A 144 -15.11 -22.76 -9.73
C PHE A 144 -16.10 -22.16 -8.74
N TYR A 145 -17.39 -22.45 -8.92
CA TYR A 145 -18.46 -22.04 -8.00
C TYR A 145 -18.25 -22.57 -6.59
N THR A 146 -17.98 -23.88 -6.42
CA THR A 146 -17.81 -24.50 -5.10
C THR A 146 -16.63 -23.91 -4.34
N ASN A 147 -15.52 -23.63 -5.04
CA ASN A 147 -14.36 -22.96 -4.47
C ASN A 147 -14.69 -21.53 -4.02
N ALA A 148 -15.46 -20.79 -4.81
CA ALA A 148 -15.89 -19.43 -4.51
C ALA A 148 -16.86 -19.37 -3.32
N ASP A 149 -17.89 -20.22 -3.32
CA ASP A 149 -18.92 -20.30 -2.27
C ASP A 149 -18.31 -20.76 -0.94
N ASN A 150 -17.44 -21.78 -0.95
CA ASN A 150 -16.74 -22.23 0.26
C ASN A 150 -15.91 -21.11 0.89
N TYR A 151 -15.15 -20.37 0.09
CA TYR A 151 -14.35 -19.25 0.59
C TYR A 151 -15.23 -18.11 1.13
N LEU A 152 -16.25 -17.68 0.38
CA LEU A 152 -17.12 -16.59 0.82
C LEU A 152 -17.89 -16.95 2.09
N SER A 153 -18.52 -18.12 2.13
CA SER A 153 -19.24 -18.59 3.33
C SER A 153 -18.31 -18.61 4.55
N TRP A 154 -17.10 -19.17 4.40
CA TRP A 154 -16.11 -19.18 5.48
C TRP A 154 -15.65 -17.77 5.87
N HIS A 155 -15.34 -16.91 4.90
CA HIS A 155 -14.85 -15.56 5.17
C HIS A 155 -15.89 -14.71 5.89
N ILE A 156 -17.15 -14.78 5.46
CA ILE A 156 -18.26 -14.05 6.06
C ILE A 156 -18.44 -14.50 7.51
N GLU A 157 -18.55 -15.80 7.74
CA GLU A 157 -18.64 -16.35 9.10
C GLU A 157 -17.50 -15.87 10.00
N GLN A 158 -16.25 -16.00 9.55
CA GLN A 158 -15.09 -15.60 10.36
C GLN A 158 -15.08 -14.10 10.64
N SER A 159 -15.56 -13.29 9.70
CA SER A 159 -15.63 -11.84 9.90
C SER A 159 -16.72 -11.46 10.91
N PHE A 160 -17.87 -12.14 10.90
CA PHE A 160 -18.90 -11.96 11.94
C PHE A 160 -18.47 -12.51 13.30
N LEU A 161 -17.77 -13.65 13.35
CA LEU A 161 -17.17 -14.16 14.60
C LEU A 161 -16.17 -13.15 15.19
N LYS A 162 -15.35 -12.53 14.33
CA LYS A 162 -14.45 -11.45 14.73
C LYS A 162 -15.23 -10.22 15.24
N LEU A 163 -16.29 -9.82 14.55
CA LEU A 163 -17.17 -8.72 14.98
C LEU A 163 -17.78 -8.99 16.36
N LEU A 164 -18.17 -10.23 16.65
CA LEU A 164 -18.73 -10.65 17.94
C LEU A 164 -17.68 -10.75 19.05
N ASP A 165 -16.41 -11.01 18.72
CA ASP A 165 -15.32 -11.09 19.70
C ASP A 165 -14.77 -9.71 20.08
N GLU A 166 -14.50 -8.86 19.07
CA GLU A 166 -13.98 -7.50 19.24
C GLU A 166 -15.05 -6.46 19.59
N GLY A 167 -16.33 -6.78 19.37
CA GLY A 167 -17.47 -5.90 19.64
C GLY A 167 -17.75 -5.68 21.14
N PRO A 168 -18.48 -4.61 21.50
CA PRO A 168 -18.83 -4.33 22.88
C PRO A 168 -19.77 -5.42 23.43
N ARG A 169 -19.52 -5.86 24.67
CA ARG A 169 -20.33 -6.91 25.32
C ARG A 169 -21.37 -6.27 26.22
N SER A 170 -22.64 -6.52 25.96
CA SER A 170 -23.75 -6.14 26.85
C SER A 170 -24.74 -7.30 27.02
N SER A 171 -25.33 -7.40 28.20
CA SER A 171 -26.44 -8.31 28.51
C SER A 171 -27.72 -7.91 27.77
N ASP A 172 -27.86 -6.62 27.46
CA ASP A 172 -29.11 -6.04 26.99
C ASP A 172 -29.38 -6.44 25.52
N TYR A 173 -28.32 -6.71 24.76
CA TYR A 173 -28.34 -7.12 23.35
C TYR A 173 -28.13 -8.64 23.14
N ALA A 174 -28.59 -9.45 24.09
CA ALA A 174 -28.44 -10.91 24.03
C ALA A 174 -29.19 -11.54 22.85
N LYS A 175 -30.31 -10.94 22.42
CA LYS A 175 -31.12 -11.46 21.30
C LYS A 175 -30.40 -11.29 19.98
N GLU A 176 -29.93 -10.08 19.70
CA GLU A 176 -29.19 -9.65 18.52
C GLU A 176 -27.90 -10.46 18.38
N ARG A 177 -27.19 -10.65 19.50
CA ARG A 177 -26.00 -11.49 19.54
C ARG A 177 -26.31 -12.95 19.21
N THR A 178 -27.43 -13.47 19.69
CA THR A 178 -27.86 -14.84 19.41
C THR A 178 -28.22 -15.00 17.93
N GLU A 179 -28.86 -14.00 17.33
CA GLU A 179 -29.17 -13.99 15.89
C GLU A 179 -27.91 -14.04 15.03
N LEU A 180 -26.93 -13.18 15.31
CA LEU A 180 -25.63 -13.19 14.61
C LEU A 180 -24.91 -14.54 14.79
N MET A 181 -24.97 -15.13 15.99
CA MET A 181 -24.38 -16.45 16.24
C MET A 181 -25.11 -17.56 15.46
N ASN A 182 -26.44 -17.47 15.35
CA ASN A 182 -27.23 -18.43 14.58
C ASN A 182 -26.92 -18.33 13.08
N PHE A 183 -26.69 -17.12 12.55
CA PHE A 183 -26.22 -16.94 11.18
C PHE A 183 -24.87 -17.65 10.95
N CYS A 184 -23.89 -17.45 11.84
CA CYS A 184 -22.60 -18.15 11.75
C CYS A 184 -22.76 -19.68 11.79
N LYS A 185 -23.61 -20.20 12.68
CA LYS A 185 -23.92 -21.64 12.75
C LYS A 185 -24.60 -22.17 11.49
N ALA A 186 -25.52 -21.41 10.92
CA ALA A 186 -26.22 -21.79 9.68
C ALA A 186 -25.23 -21.91 8.51
N GLU A 187 -24.29 -20.97 8.39
CA GLU A 187 -23.24 -21.03 7.36
C GLU A 187 -22.26 -22.17 7.59
N GLN A 188 -21.90 -22.47 8.85
CA GLN A 188 -21.10 -23.64 9.18
C GLN A 188 -21.80 -24.94 8.76
N ASN A 189 -23.08 -25.11 9.13
CA ASN A 189 -23.88 -26.29 8.79
C ASN A 189 -24.01 -26.45 7.28
N TYR A 190 -24.25 -25.36 6.54
CA TYR A 190 -24.30 -25.36 5.09
C TYR A 190 -23.00 -25.93 4.47
N ARG A 191 -21.82 -25.50 4.95
CA ARG A 191 -20.54 -26.03 4.45
C ARG A 191 -20.32 -27.51 4.78
N HIS A 192 -20.87 -27.99 5.90
CA HIS A 192 -20.87 -29.41 6.25
C HIS A 192 -21.80 -30.22 5.33
N GLU A 193 -23.01 -29.75 5.08
CA GLU A 193 -23.97 -30.39 4.17
C GLU A 193 -23.44 -30.49 2.74
N GLN A 194 -22.77 -29.45 2.26
CA GLN A 194 -22.16 -29.41 0.92
C GLN A 194 -20.80 -30.12 0.82
N GLN A 195 -20.29 -30.68 1.94
CA GLN A 195 -19.02 -31.41 2.02
C GLN A 195 -17.82 -30.67 1.41
N TYR A 196 -17.76 -29.35 1.55
CA TYR A 196 -16.68 -28.55 0.93
C TYR A 196 -15.28 -28.84 1.48
N ASN A 197 -15.20 -29.33 2.71
CA ASN A 197 -13.95 -29.55 3.43
C ASN A 197 -13.91 -31.00 3.95
N SER A 198 -12.75 -31.65 3.81
CA SER A 198 -12.54 -32.98 4.39
C SER A 198 -12.42 -32.89 5.91
N GLU A 199 -12.74 -33.97 6.61
CA GLU A 199 -12.61 -34.05 8.07
C GLU A 199 -11.18 -33.71 8.53
N SER A 200 -10.17 -34.19 7.81
CA SER A 200 -8.76 -33.88 8.06
C SER A 200 -8.39 -32.40 7.94
N THR A 201 -9.15 -31.63 7.16
CA THR A 201 -8.96 -30.17 7.05
C THR A 201 -9.69 -29.40 8.14
N LEU A 202 -10.79 -29.94 8.67
CA LEU A 202 -11.55 -29.33 9.76
C LEU A 202 -10.85 -29.54 11.12
N LEU A 203 -10.13 -30.65 11.29
CA LEU A 203 -9.37 -30.95 12.51
C LEU A 203 -8.12 -30.08 12.69
N ASP A 204 -7.52 -29.58 11.60
CA ASP A 204 -6.29 -28.79 11.64
C ASP A 204 -6.52 -27.35 11.13
N ALA A 205 -6.51 -26.39 12.07
CA ALA A 205 -6.69 -24.98 11.78
C ALA A 205 -5.67 -24.43 10.77
N ASN A 206 -4.43 -24.93 10.76
CA ASN A 206 -3.41 -24.48 9.80
C ASN A 206 -3.73 -24.96 8.39
N ARG A 207 -4.26 -26.18 8.23
CA ARG A 207 -4.69 -26.69 6.93
C ARG A 207 -5.89 -25.94 6.40
N LEU A 208 -6.89 -25.68 7.26
CA LEU A 208 -8.06 -24.89 6.88
C LEU A 208 -7.65 -23.49 6.41
N THR A 209 -6.84 -22.77 7.20
CA THR A 209 -6.40 -21.42 6.85
C THR A 209 -5.55 -21.40 5.57
N ASN A 210 -4.68 -22.38 5.36
CA ASN A 210 -3.90 -22.49 4.11
C ASN A 210 -4.79 -22.77 2.89
N LYS A 211 -5.80 -23.63 3.03
CA LYS A 211 -6.80 -23.88 1.99
C LYS A 211 -7.57 -22.60 1.66
N MET A 212 -8.04 -21.86 2.68
CA MET A 212 -8.78 -20.62 2.47
C MET A 212 -7.91 -19.53 1.82
N ARG A 213 -6.64 -19.43 2.18
CA ARG A 213 -5.66 -18.55 1.49
C ARG A 213 -5.41 -18.95 0.03
N LEU A 214 -5.52 -20.23 -0.31
CA LEU A 214 -5.46 -20.68 -1.69
C LEU A 214 -6.71 -20.26 -2.45
N LEU A 215 -7.90 -20.52 -1.89
CA LEU A 215 -9.17 -20.14 -2.51
C LEU A 215 -9.26 -18.62 -2.72
N GLN A 216 -8.82 -17.83 -1.74
CA GLN A 216 -8.67 -16.38 -1.87
C GLN A 216 -7.86 -15.98 -3.11
N ARG A 217 -6.67 -16.58 -3.28
CA ARG A 217 -5.80 -16.28 -4.43
C ARG A 217 -6.42 -16.71 -5.76
N LEU A 218 -7.21 -17.79 -5.76
CA LEU A 218 -7.93 -18.25 -6.96
C LEU A 218 -9.06 -17.30 -7.36
N ILE A 219 -9.74 -16.69 -6.39
CA ILE A 219 -10.76 -15.66 -6.59
C ILE A 219 -10.13 -14.34 -7.02
N GLU A 220 -9.00 -13.95 -6.44
CA GLU A 220 -8.28 -12.73 -6.84
C GLU A 220 -7.66 -12.85 -8.26
N HIS A 221 -7.44 -14.08 -8.73
CA HIS A 221 -6.88 -14.33 -10.05
C HIS A 221 -7.81 -13.79 -11.16
N GLY A 222 -7.29 -12.87 -11.96
CA GLY A 222 -8.00 -12.21 -13.07
C GLY A 222 -8.58 -10.86 -12.69
N VAL A 223 -8.74 -10.58 -11.39
CA VAL A 223 -9.22 -9.30 -10.87
C VAL A 223 -8.05 -8.43 -10.41
N VAL A 224 -7.12 -9.01 -9.66
CA VAL A 224 -5.91 -8.33 -9.17
C VAL A 224 -4.79 -8.46 -10.21
N LEU A 225 -4.18 -7.33 -10.56
CA LEU A 225 -3.12 -7.29 -11.56
C LEU A 225 -1.78 -7.77 -11.00
N ASN A 226 -1.08 -8.60 -11.78
CA ASN A 226 0.25 -9.05 -11.44
C ASN A 226 1.25 -7.90 -11.60
N ARG A 227 1.92 -7.55 -10.50
CA ARG A 227 2.92 -6.48 -10.46
C ARG A 227 4.33 -7.05 -10.64
N SER A 228 5.08 -6.47 -11.56
CA SER A 228 6.52 -6.68 -11.68
C SER A 228 7.29 -5.38 -11.43
N THR A 229 8.36 -5.44 -10.64
CA THR A 229 9.19 -4.28 -10.29
C THR A 229 10.45 -4.26 -11.14
N ARG A 230 10.73 -3.13 -11.78
CA ARG A 230 12.03 -2.87 -12.42
C ARG A 230 12.72 -1.69 -11.76
N HIS A 231 13.97 -1.88 -11.38
CA HIS A 231 14.84 -0.82 -10.87
C HIS A 231 15.50 -0.10 -12.05
N LEU A 232 15.14 1.17 -12.32
CA LEU A 232 15.73 1.91 -13.44
C LEU A 232 17.18 2.31 -13.17
N ASN A 233 17.51 2.50 -11.90
CA ASN A 233 18.80 3.03 -11.47
C ASN A 233 19.96 2.05 -11.55
N SER A 234 19.71 0.73 -11.55
CA SER A 234 20.78 -0.26 -11.44
C SER A 234 21.75 -0.20 -12.63
N TYR A 235 21.20 -0.16 -13.85
CA TYR A 235 22.00 -0.08 -15.07
C TYR A 235 22.69 1.30 -15.19
N LEU A 236 21.96 2.38 -14.89
CA LEU A 236 22.50 3.73 -14.93
C LEU A 236 23.66 3.92 -13.94
N LYS A 237 23.55 3.37 -12.73
CA LYS A 237 24.61 3.41 -11.71
C LYS A 237 25.86 2.67 -12.18
N ARG A 238 25.69 1.54 -12.89
CA ARG A 238 26.81 0.80 -13.49
C ARG A 238 27.48 1.58 -14.62
N LEU A 239 26.70 2.22 -15.50
CA LEU A 239 27.24 3.09 -16.56
C LEU A 239 27.99 4.31 -16.00
N VAL A 240 27.44 4.99 -15.00
CA VAL A 240 28.10 6.14 -14.35
C VAL A 240 29.42 5.69 -13.69
N LYS A 241 29.41 4.56 -12.97
CA LYS A 241 30.65 4.01 -12.39
C LYS A 241 31.68 3.65 -13.46
N GLY A 242 31.25 3.02 -14.56
CA GLY A 242 32.13 2.63 -15.66
C GLY A 242 32.76 3.84 -16.36
N THR A 243 31.95 4.85 -16.70
CA THR A 243 32.39 6.09 -17.34
C THR A 243 33.34 6.90 -16.46
N VAL A 244 33.01 7.08 -15.17
CA VAL A 244 33.90 7.75 -14.21
C VAL A 244 35.22 7.00 -14.06
N THR A 245 35.18 5.66 -13.99
CA THR A 245 36.40 4.84 -13.90
C THR A 245 37.26 5.00 -15.16
N ALA A 246 36.66 5.03 -16.35
CA ALA A 246 37.39 5.20 -17.61
C ALA A 246 38.05 6.58 -17.72
N ILE A 247 37.33 7.66 -17.38
CA ILE A 247 37.86 9.03 -17.40
C ILE A 247 39.00 9.18 -16.41
N ILE A 248 38.83 8.67 -15.19
CA ILE A 248 39.87 8.73 -14.16
C ILE A 248 41.09 7.90 -14.56
N MET A 249 40.90 6.72 -15.17
CA MET A 249 42.01 5.92 -15.68
C MET A 249 42.76 6.62 -16.81
N ALA A 250 42.05 7.26 -17.74
CA ALA A 250 42.69 8.05 -18.79
C ALA A 250 43.51 9.20 -18.21
N PHE A 251 42.96 9.94 -17.25
CA PHE A 251 43.66 11.02 -16.56
C PHE A 251 44.90 10.52 -15.80
N VAL A 252 44.75 9.47 -14.98
CA VAL A 252 45.86 8.87 -14.24
C VAL A 252 46.94 8.36 -15.20
N MET A 253 46.56 7.72 -16.31
CA MET A 253 47.52 7.24 -17.30
C MET A 253 48.34 8.38 -17.89
N VAL A 254 47.73 9.52 -18.22
CA VAL A 254 48.45 10.71 -18.71
C VAL A 254 49.44 11.23 -17.67
N VAL A 255 49.03 11.30 -16.40
CA VAL A 255 49.92 11.76 -15.31
C VAL A 255 51.08 10.78 -15.10
N VAL A 256 50.82 9.48 -15.10
CA VAL A 256 51.85 8.43 -14.97
C VAL A 256 52.82 8.46 -16.14
N LEU A 257 52.33 8.63 -17.37
CA LEU A 257 53.18 8.78 -18.56
C LEU A 257 54.08 10.01 -18.46
N ASN A 258 53.54 11.17 -18.05
CA ASN A 258 54.34 12.39 -17.86
C ASN A 258 55.38 12.25 -16.74
N ALA A 259 55.03 11.58 -15.64
CA ALA A 259 55.98 11.27 -14.57
C ALA A 259 57.12 10.35 -15.08
N ARG A 260 56.79 9.34 -15.88
CA ARG A 260 57.78 8.44 -16.49
C ARG A 260 58.68 9.15 -17.51
N ILE A 261 58.15 10.13 -18.24
CA ILE A 261 58.96 10.95 -19.17
C ILE A 261 59.91 11.86 -18.40
N SER A 262 59.49 12.38 -17.24
CA SER A 262 60.30 13.29 -16.41
C SER A 262 61.37 12.57 -15.58
N PHE A 263 61.12 11.31 -15.19
CA PHE A 263 62.05 10.46 -14.44
C PHE A 263 62.44 9.24 -15.29
N THR A 264 63.55 9.35 -16.02
CA THR A 264 64.06 8.32 -16.92
C THR A 264 64.54 7.05 -16.21
N GLU A 265 64.89 7.13 -14.93
CA GLU A 265 65.33 5.98 -14.11
C GLU A 265 64.28 5.60 -13.04
N VAL A 266 64.09 4.30 -12.83
CA VAL A 266 63.18 3.76 -11.82
C VAL A 266 63.80 3.95 -10.42
N THR A 267 63.60 5.14 -9.87
CA THR A 267 64.04 5.52 -8.51
C THR A 267 62.96 5.24 -7.48
N ALA A 268 63.34 5.05 -6.21
CA ALA A 268 62.39 4.87 -5.11
C ALA A 268 61.36 6.01 -5.01
N THR A 269 61.77 7.23 -5.33
CA THR A 269 60.92 8.42 -5.41
C THR A 269 59.79 8.27 -6.43
N LEU A 270 60.07 7.70 -7.60
CA LEU A 270 59.07 7.45 -8.64
C LEU A 270 57.99 6.47 -8.15
N VAL A 271 58.40 5.39 -7.48
CA VAL A 271 57.46 4.40 -6.93
C VAL A 271 56.51 5.02 -5.89
N ILE A 272 57.04 5.89 -5.02
CA ILE A 272 56.23 6.61 -4.02
C ILE A 272 55.21 7.54 -4.71
N ILE A 273 55.64 8.28 -5.74
CA ILE A 273 54.76 9.17 -6.51
C ILE A 273 53.66 8.38 -7.21
N LEU A 274 53.99 7.25 -7.85
CA LEU A 274 52.99 6.37 -8.46
C LEU A 274 52.00 5.84 -7.42
N GLY A 275 52.49 5.36 -6.27
CA GLY A 275 51.64 4.92 -5.17
C GLY A 275 50.67 6.01 -4.69
N ALA A 276 51.14 7.25 -4.54
CA ALA A 276 50.30 8.39 -4.17
C ALA A 276 49.23 8.69 -5.24
N ILE A 277 49.59 8.69 -6.53
CA ILE A 277 48.64 8.89 -7.64
C ILE A 277 47.56 7.80 -7.62
N TYR A 278 47.96 6.53 -7.45
CA TYR A 278 47.01 5.41 -7.38
C TYR A 278 46.11 5.47 -6.14
N GLY A 279 46.61 5.90 -4.99
CA GLY A 279 45.79 6.11 -3.78
C GLY A 279 44.79 7.26 -3.97
N MET A 280 45.26 8.39 -4.48
CA MET A 280 44.44 9.59 -4.73
C MET A 280 43.33 9.33 -5.77
N ARG A 281 43.64 8.51 -6.79
CA ARG A 281 42.66 8.02 -7.78
C ARG A 281 41.43 7.41 -7.12
N GLU A 282 41.61 6.53 -6.14
CA GLU A 282 40.49 5.78 -5.56
C GLU A 282 39.57 6.71 -4.77
N ILE A 283 40.13 7.66 -4.02
CA ILE A 283 39.37 8.68 -3.28
C ILE A 283 38.54 9.55 -4.25
N PHE A 284 39.17 10.08 -5.31
CA PHE A 284 38.45 10.90 -6.28
C PHE A 284 37.37 10.14 -7.04
N LYS A 285 37.62 8.88 -7.39
CA LYS A 285 36.64 8.03 -8.06
C LYS A 285 35.38 7.89 -7.23
N GLU A 286 35.49 7.68 -5.93
CA GLU A 286 34.31 7.57 -5.06
C GLU A 286 33.55 8.89 -4.95
N ASP A 287 34.26 10.01 -4.74
CA ASP A 287 33.64 11.32 -4.57
C ASP A 287 32.96 11.83 -5.84
N ILE A 288 33.64 11.77 -6.98
CA ILE A 288 33.10 12.18 -8.28
C ILE A 288 31.89 11.32 -8.64
N THR A 289 31.99 9.99 -8.48
CA THR A 289 30.86 9.08 -8.73
C THR A 289 29.65 9.48 -7.87
N ARG A 290 29.87 9.80 -6.59
CA ARG A 290 28.80 10.16 -5.66
C ARG A 290 28.14 11.48 -6.04
N VAL A 291 28.92 12.50 -6.41
CA VAL A 291 28.41 13.82 -6.81
C VAL A 291 27.59 13.70 -8.10
N ILE A 292 28.14 13.05 -9.14
CA ILE A 292 27.46 12.82 -10.41
C ILE A 292 26.18 12.01 -10.21
N TRP A 293 26.24 10.95 -9.40
CA TRP A 293 25.07 10.12 -9.12
C TRP A 293 23.95 10.92 -8.45
N ARG A 294 24.25 11.75 -7.44
CA ARG A 294 23.23 12.59 -6.80
C ARG A 294 22.60 13.58 -7.78
N ALA A 295 23.38 14.16 -8.68
CA ALA A 295 22.87 15.08 -9.69
C ALA A 295 21.94 14.38 -10.70
N ILE A 296 22.32 13.21 -11.19
CA ILE A 296 21.56 12.44 -12.18
C ILE A 296 20.24 11.90 -11.60
N VAL A 297 20.25 11.45 -10.35
CA VAL A 297 19.09 10.80 -9.72
C VAL A 297 18.01 11.79 -9.31
N LYS A 298 18.38 13.06 -9.09
CA LYS A 298 17.46 14.09 -8.61
C LYS A 298 16.27 14.26 -9.57
N GLY A 299 15.06 14.06 -9.06
CA GLY A 299 13.82 14.19 -9.84
C GLY A 299 13.55 13.07 -10.86
N ARG A 300 14.40 12.03 -10.96
CA ARG A 300 14.16 10.89 -11.86
C ARG A 300 13.44 9.74 -11.16
N PRO A 301 12.56 9.00 -11.85
CA PRO A 301 11.89 7.85 -11.27
C PRO A 301 12.90 6.74 -11.00
N LYS A 302 12.88 6.20 -9.78
CA LYS A 302 13.82 5.17 -9.34
C LYS A 302 13.32 3.77 -9.65
N TRP A 303 12.00 3.59 -9.60
CA TRP A 303 11.33 2.31 -9.85
C TRP A 303 10.20 2.46 -10.87
N ARG A 304 9.97 1.37 -11.60
CA ARG A 304 8.84 1.22 -12.51
C ARG A 304 8.11 -0.07 -12.17
N PHE A 305 6.83 0.04 -11.87
CA PHE A 305 5.93 -1.10 -11.83
C PHE A 305 5.27 -1.30 -13.20
N GLN A 306 5.22 -2.55 -13.62
CA GLN A 306 4.43 -2.97 -14.77
C GLN A 306 3.33 -3.90 -14.27
N PHE A 307 2.09 -3.52 -14.54
CA PHE A 307 0.92 -4.28 -14.15
C PHE A 307 0.39 -5.03 -15.36
N ARG A 308 0.27 -6.35 -15.20
CA ARG A 308 -0.22 -7.25 -16.23
C ARG A 308 -1.48 -7.95 -15.77
N ASN A 309 -2.39 -8.22 -16.70
CA ASN A 309 -3.51 -9.11 -16.42
C ASN A 309 -2.95 -10.51 -16.09
N SER A 310 -3.49 -11.18 -15.07
CA SER A 310 -3.05 -12.55 -14.76
C SER A 310 -3.55 -13.57 -15.78
N VAL A 311 -4.69 -13.30 -16.43
CA VAL A 311 -5.32 -14.18 -17.41
C VAL A 311 -4.75 -13.94 -18.81
N THR A 312 -4.89 -12.71 -19.33
CA THR A 312 -4.46 -12.41 -20.71
C THR A 312 -2.95 -12.13 -20.82
N LYS A 313 -2.25 -11.91 -19.70
CA LYS A 313 -0.83 -11.49 -19.63
C LYS A 313 -0.54 -10.14 -20.27
N ASP A 314 -1.55 -9.43 -20.75
CA ASP A 314 -1.41 -8.12 -21.37
C ASP A 314 -0.99 -7.05 -20.35
N LYS A 315 -0.22 -6.09 -20.82
CA LYS A 315 0.20 -4.94 -20.02
C LYS A 315 -0.94 -3.91 -19.98
N ILE A 316 -1.50 -3.71 -18.80
CA ILE A 316 -2.63 -2.79 -18.60
C ILE A 316 -2.15 -1.40 -18.18
N ALA A 317 -1.23 -1.34 -17.22
CA ALA A 317 -0.77 -0.08 -16.65
C ALA A 317 0.73 -0.08 -16.36
N THR A 318 1.31 1.12 -16.37
CA THR A 318 2.68 1.37 -15.92
C THR A 318 2.65 2.42 -14.84
N GLN A 319 3.40 2.20 -13.77
CA GLN A 319 3.55 3.20 -12.71
C GLN A 319 5.03 3.49 -12.47
N TYR A 320 5.35 4.77 -12.38
CA TYR A 320 6.67 5.29 -12.05
C TYR A 320 6.64 5.80 -10.61
N ILE A 321 7.73 5.55 -9.89
CA ILE A 321 7.81 5.89 -8.47
C ILE A 321 9.11 6.63 -8.19
N TRP A 322 8.95 7.73 -7.46
CA TRP A 322 10.02 8.54 -6.91
C TRP A 322 9.94 8.48 -5.39
N LEU A 323 11.10 8.38 -4.75
CA LEU A 323 11.23 8.54 -3.32
C LEU A 323 12.58 9.19 -3.08
N GLU A 324 12.60 10.40 -2.54
CA GLU A 324 13.82 11.15 -2.30
C GLU A 324 13.75 12.02 -1.06
N TYR A 325 14.86 12.11 -0.33
CA TYR A 325 15.03 13.14 0.68
C TYR A 325 15.32 14.49 0.02
N THR A 326 14.48 15.48 0.30
CA THR A 326 14.57 16.81 -0.32
C THR A 326 14.89 17.87 0.73
N ARG A 327 15.12 19.10 0.27
CA ARG A 327 15.21 20.29 1.13
C ARG A 327 13.97 21.13 0.90
N PHE A 328 13.54 21.87 1.92
CA PHE A 328 12.38 22.76 1.83
C PHE A 328 12.42 23.71 0.61
N ARG A 329 13.61 24.21 0.22
CA ARG A 329 13.79 25.09 -0.95
C ARG A 329 13.47 24.44 -2.30
N HIS A 330 13.46 23.11 -2.40
CA HIS A 330 13.18 22.39 -3.65
C HIS A 330 11.73 21.89 -3.75
N ILE A 331 10.91 22.11 -2.72
CA ILE A 331 9.49 21.79 -2.74
C ILE A 331 8.75 22.88 -3.56
N PRO A 332 7.75 22.53 -4.38
CA PRO A 332 6.95 23.49 -5.15
C PRO A 332 6.35 24.61 -4.30
N GLU A 333 6.20 25.80 -4.87
CA GLU A 333 5.76 27.00 -4.14
C GLU A 333 4.40 26.85 -3.49
N ASP A 334 3.45 26.21 -4.17
CA ASP A 334 2.08 26.09 -3.67
C ASP A 334 2.02 25.16 -2.46
N VAL A 335 2.77 24.05 -2.52
CA VAL A 335 2.97 23.15 -1.38
C VAL A 335 3.70 23.86 -0.23
N ARG A 336 4.71 24.68 -0.52
CA ARG A 336 5.42 25.47 0.51
C ARG A 336 4.49 26.46 1.20
N LYS A 337 3.62 27.15 0.46
CA LYS A 337 2.61 28.06 1.02
C LYS A 337 1.71 27.31 2.02
N ILE A 338 1.23 26.12 1.66
CA ILE A 338 0.40 25.27 2.54
C ILE A 338 1.13 24.87 3.83
N PHE A 339 2.44 24.57 3.74
CA PHE A 339 3.26 24.30 4.92
C PHE A 339 3.60 25.55 5.75
N SER A 340 3.67 26.73 5.12
CA SER A 340 4.04 27.98 5.77
C SER A 340 2.92 28.59 6.63
N LYS A 341 1.66 28.21 6.42
CA LYS A 341 0.49 28.57 7.25
C LYS A 341 0.53 28.01 8.70
N ARG A 342 1.71 27.72 9.26
CA ARG A 342 1.89 27.20 10.64
C ARG A 342 1.77 28.32 11.68
N ARG A 343 1.07 28.04 12.79
CA ARG A 343 1.16 28.87 14.00
C ARG A 343 2.61 28.90 14.50
N GLN A 344 3.10 30.07 14.92
CA GLN A 344 4.51 30.33 15.25
C GLN A 344 5.12 29.35 16.29
N GLN A 345 4.32 28.80 17.21
CA GLN A 345 4.76 27.82 18.21
C GLN A 345 5.21 26.45 17.64
N ASN A 346 4.88 26.12 16.38
CA ASN A 346 5.15 24.80 15.77
C ASN A 346 6.25 24.82 14.68
N LYS A 347 7.20 25.77 14.74
CA LYS A 347 8.37 25.81 13.85
C LYS A 347 9.47 24.85 14.34
N GLN A 348 9.19 23.55 14.31
CA GLN A 348 10.20 22.54 14.58
C GLN A 348 11.06 22.27 13.34
N ALA A 349 12.35 22.02 13.55
CA ALA A 349 13.24 21.56 12.50
C ALA A 349 12.76 20.20 11.97
N ALA A 350 12.68 20.08 10.64
CA ALA A 350 12.10 18.92 9.98
C ALA A 350 12.96 18.43 8.83
N GLN A 351 13.05 17.11 8.70
CA GLN A 351 13.53 16.39 7.55
C GLN A 351 12.38 16.25 6.53
N TRP A 352 12.69 16.51 5.26
CA TRP A 352 11.72 16.43 4.18
C TRP A 352 11.92 15.18 3.35
N LEU A 353 10.84 14.46 3.10
CA LEU A 353 10.80 13.27 2.24
C LEU A 353 9.70 13.49 1.20
N HIS A 354 10.07 13.35 -0.06
CA HIS A 354 9.17 13.45 -1.19
C HIS A 354 8.96 12.07 -1.78
N PHE A 355 7.71 11.66 -1.91
CA PHE A 355 7.30 10.48 -2.64
C PHE A 355 6.40 10.91 -3.79
N ALA A 356 6.67 10.47 -5.00
CA ALA A 356 5.76 10.66 -6.13
C ALA A 356 5.39 9.31 -6.73
N SER A 357 4.18 9.22 -7.22
CA SER A 357 3.65 8.06 -7.95
C SER A 357 2.88 8.56 -9.15
N GLU A 358 3.35 8.21 -10.34
CA GLU A 358 2.69 8.54 -11.60
C GLU A 358 2.25 7.25 -12.25
N ILE A 359 0.97 7.12 -12.55
CA ILE A 359 0.39 5.94 -13.18
C ILE A 359 -0.21 6.31 -14.52
N ARG A 360 0.09 5.48 -15.52
CA ARG A 360 -0.43 5.58 -16.89
C ARG A 360 -1.14 4.28 -17.25
N VAL A 361 -2.44 4.38 -17.49
CA VAL A 361 -3.26 3.27 -18.00
C VAL A 361 -3.10 3.22 -19.52
N SER A 362 -2.58 2.11 -20.05
CA SER A 362 -2.37 1.91 -21.48
C SER A 362 -3.53 1.18 -22.16
N ALA A 363 -4.40 0.53 -21.39
CA ALA A 363 -5.57 -0.19 -21.90
C ALA A 363 -6.57 0.78 -22.54
N LYS A 364 -7.05 0.44 -23.74
CA LYS A 364 -8.07 1.23 -24.46
C LYS A 364 -9.45 1.04 -23.84
N GLU A 365 -9.78 -0.19 -23.51
CA GLU A 365 -11.00 -0.61 -22.83
C GLU A 365 -10.62 -1.67 -21.79
N PHE A 366 -11.38 -1.74 -20.71
CA PHE A 366 -11.25 -2.81 -19.74
C PHE A 366 -12.08 -4.02 -20.16
N LEU A 367 -11.90 -5.13 -19.46
CA LEU A 367 -12.68 -6.34 -19.70
C LEU A 367 -14.19 -6.04 -19.49
N PRO A 368 -15.09 -6.74 -20.19
CA PRO A 368 -16.53 -6.51 -20.05
C PRO A 368 -16.96 -6.76 -18.60
N GLY A 369 -17.66 -5.78 -18.01
CA GLY A 369 -18.08 -5.81 -16.61
C GLY A 369 -17.18 -5.02 -15.65
N TYR A 370 -16.06 -4.46 -16.14
CA TYR A 370 -15.16 -3.61 -15.34
C TYR A 370 -15.16 -2.17 -15.88
N ASP A 371 -15.43 -1.20 -15.00
CA ASP A 371 -15.56 0.21 -15.37
C ASP A 371 -14.28 1.00 -15.06
N SER A 372 -13.61 0.64 -13.96
CA SER A 372 -12.46 1.35 -13.43
C SER A 372 -11.39 0.40 -12.90
N LEU A 373 -10.18 0.91 -12.69
CA LEU A 373 -9.14 0.25 -11.92
C LEU A 373 -9.04 0.95 -10.56
N GLN A 374 -9.18 0.20 -9.49
CA GLN A 374 -8.88 0.69 -8.15
C GLN A 374 -7.41 0.46 -7.85
N GLN A 375 -6.67 1.54 -7.64
CA GLN A 375 -5.31 1.47 -7.15
C GLN A 375 -5.35 1.48 -5.63
N ASN A 376 -4.56 0.64 -4.97
CA ASN A 376 -4.35 0.71 -3.52
C ASN A 376 -2.87 0.96 -3.26
N LEU A 377 -2.56 2.15 -2.73
CA LEU A 377 -1.23 2.57 -2.30
C LEU A 377 -1.13 2.48 -0.77
N GLN A 378 -0.47 1.44 -0.27
CA GLN A 378 -0.28 1.21 1.16
C GLN A 378 1.10 1.72 1.61
N PHE A 379 1.09 2.61 2.60
CA PHE A 379 2.29 3.19 3.20
C PHE A 379 2.37 2.78 4.67
N SER A 380 3.47 2.11 5.04
CA SER A 380 3.73 1.70 6.42
C SER A 380 4.65 2.71 7.11
N LEU A 381 4.17 3.29 8.21
CA LEU A 381 4.93 4.14 9.10
C LEU A 381 5.77 3.36 10.14
N ALA A 382 5.80 2.03 10.07
CA ALA A 382 6.59 1.21 11.00
C ALA A 382 8.09 1.54 10.99
N ALA A 383 8.63 1.91 9.83
CA ALA A 383 10.02 2.36 9.72
C ALA A 383 10.27 3.68 10.49
N PHE A 384 9.25 4.53 10.57
CA PHE A 384 9.31 5.82 11.24
C PHE A 384 9.25 5.68 12.76
N THR A 385 8.64 4.61 13.27
CA THR A 385 8.49 4.39 14.71
C THR A 385 9.70 3.76 15.39
N ARG A 386 10.62 3.16 14.60
CA ARG A 386 11.78 2.41 15.12
C ARG A 386 12.65 3.23 16.08
N ASN A 387 12.85 4.51 15.78
CA ASN A 387 13.73 5.41 16.54
C ASN A 387 12.97 6.29 17.55
N LEU A 388 11.66 6.09 17.72
CA LEU A 388 10.86 6.88 18.65
C LEU A 388 11.11 6.45 20.09
N LYS A 389 11.30 7.43 20.96
CA LYS A 389 11.43 7.20 22.40
C LYS A 389 10.08 6.76 22.96
N LYS A 390 10.09 5.78 23.87
CA LYS A 390 8.89 5.40 24.61
C LYS A 390 8.49 6.59 25.51
N GLY A 391 7.18 6.83 25.65
CA GLY A 391 6.70 7.81 26.61
C GLY A 391 6.94 7.32 28.04
N GLU A 392 7.59 8.14 28.86
CA GLU A 392 7.91 7.84 30.27
C GLU A 392 7.43 8.99 31.18
N GLY A 393 6.20 9.47 30.95
CA GLY A 393 5.58 10.50 31.79
C GLY A 393 4.40 9.94 32.58
N LYS A 394 4.21 10.41 33.82
CA LYS A 394 2.95 10.25 34.56
C LYS A 394 2.41 11.64 34.83
N LEU A 395 1.16 11.87 34.45
CA LEU A 395 0.45 13.09 34.78
C LEU A 395 -0.46 12.78 35.95
N TYR A 396 -0.34 13.58 37.00
CA TYR A 396 -1.10 13.43 38.23
C TYR A 396 -2.22 14.45 38.21
N HIS A 397 -3.46 14.00 38.43
CA HIS A 397 -4.61 14.85 38.64
C HIS A 397 -5.10 14.66 40.07
N ILE A 398 -5.61 15.73 40.67
CA ILE A 398 -6.33 15.65 41.94
C ILE A 398 -7.82 15.80 41.62
N ASP A 399 -8.61 14.80 41.99
CA ASP A 399 -10.05 14.81 41.81
C ASP A 399 -10.70 14.27 43.09
N ASN A 400 -11.56 15.07 43.73
CA ASN A 400 -12.16 14.78 45.05
C ASN A 400 -11.16 14.22 46.09
N ASN A 401 -10.03 14.91 46.30
CA ASN A 401 -8.98 14.53 47.26
C ASN A 401 -8.30 13.17 47.00
N LYS A 402 -8.54 12.53 45.85
CA LYS A 402 -7.82 11.35 45.39
C LYS A 402 -6.85 11.74 44.28
N ILE A 403 -5.60 11.29 44.41
CA ILE A 403 -4.58 11.46 43.36
C ILE A 403 -4.81 10.36 42.32
N SER A 404 -5.27 10.73 41.14
CA SER A 404 -5.30 9.84 39.98
C SER A 404 -4.02 10.01 39.16
N LYS A 405 -3.44 8.90 38.72
CA LYS A 405 -2.24 8.88 37.87
C LYS A 405 -2.62 8.42 36.48
N GLN A 406 -2.28 9.19 35.46
CA GLN A 406 -2.45 8.80 34.07
C GLN A 406 -1.08 8.71 33.39
N SER A 407 -0.82 7.57 32.74
CA SER A 407 0.41 7.38 31.97
C SER A 407 0.34 8.24 30.70
N VAL A 408 1.34 9.10 30.49
CA VAL A 408 1.44 9.97 29.32
C VAL A 408 2.28 9.29 28.27
N GLU A 409 1.67 9.00 27.14
CA GLU A 409 2.37 8.56 25.95
C GLU A 409 3.02 9.74 25.23
N ARG A 410 4.28 9.59 24.81
CA ARG A 410 4.92 10.56 23.92
C ARG A 410 4.33 10.40 22.53
N ARG A 411 3.70 11.47 22.03
CA ARG A 411 3.10 11.54 20.70
C ARG A 411 3.97 12.38 19.78
N TYR A 412 4.11 11.93 18.56
CA TYR A 412 4.85 12.63 17.52
C TYR A 412 3.91 13.03 16.39
N GLN A 413 4.16 14.18 15.78
CA GLN A 413 3.30 14.74 14.74
C GLN A 413 4.06 14.81 13.42
N LEU A 414 3.57 14.09 12.41
CA LEU A 414 3.99 14.23 11.02
C LEU A 414 3.00 15.14 10.30
N ASN A 415 3.50 16.04 9.44
CA ASN A 415 2.64 16.73 8.49
C ASN A 415 2.89 16.16 7.10
N VAL A 416 1.82 15.88 6.37
CA VAL A 416 1.87 15.37 5.01
C VAL A 416 1.03 16.28 4.14
N VAL A 417 1.58 16.73 3.00
CA VAL A 417 0.78 17.36 1.95
C VAL A 417 0.70 16.39 0.79
N VAL A 418 -0.53 16.07 0.40
CA VAL A 418 -0.88 15.24 -0.75
C VAL A 418 -1.27 16.19 -1.88
N SER A 419 -0.58 16.07 -3.00
CA SER A 419 -0.95 16.69 -4.27
C SER A 419 -1.44 15.59 -5.18
N TYR A 420 -2.72 15.65 -5.53
CA TYR A 420 -3.34 14.72 -6.47
C TYR A 420 -3.60 15.45 -7.78
N GLN A 421 -2.97 14.99 -8.85
CA GLN A 421 -3.12 15.54 -10.19
C GLN A 421 -3.86 14.52 -11.06
N SER A 422 -5.02 14.93 -11.56
CA SER A 422 -5.75 14.24 -12.62
C SER A 422 -5.71 15.08 -13.89
N ALA A 423 -6.17 14.54 -15.02
CA ALA A 423 -6.14 15.22 -16.31
C ALA A 423 -6.89 16.58 -16.33
N GLN A 424 -7.75 16.85 -15.35
CA GLN A 424 -8.62 18.04 -15.31
C GLN A 424 -8.44 18.92 -14.06
N GLU A 425 -7.87 18.40 -12.96
CA GLU A 425 -7.85 19.11 -11.66
C GLU A 425 -6.59 18.77 -10.85
N ILE A 426 -6.11 19.75 -10.07
CA ILE A 426 -5.05 19.56 -9.09
C ILE A 426 -5.63 19.79 -7.69
N LYS A 427 -5.54 18.77 -6.84
CA LYS A 427 -6.07 18.82 -5.47
C LYS A 427 -4.93 18.78 -4.47
N TYR A 428 -4.86 19.79 -3.61
CA TYR A 428 -3.90 19.85 -2.51
C TYR A 428 -4.59 19.60 -1.18
N GLN A 429 -4.12 18.61 -0.43
CA GLN A 429 -4.66 18.28 0.88
C GLN A 429 -3.55 18.15 1.91
N ARG A 430 -3.67 18.87 3.03
CA ARG A 430 -2.74 18.78 4.15
C ARG A 430 -3.34 17.93 5.26
N TYR A 431 -2.61 16.90 5.64
CA TYR A 431 -2.93 16.02 6.74
C TYR A 431 -1.89 16.16 7.85
N LYS A 432 -2.36 16.01 9.10
CA LYS A 432 -1.53 15.88 10.28
C LYS A 432 -1.75 14.49 10.86
N ILE A 433 -0.69 13.69 10.83
CA ILE A 433 -0.68 12.33 11.33
C ILE A 433 -0.02 12.37 12.70
N THR A 434 -0.80 12.06 13.74
CA THR A 434 -0.29 11.92 15.11
C THR A 434 -0.07 10.45 15.38
N LEU A 435 1.13 10.07 15.78
CA LEU A 435 1.52 8.69 16.00
C LEU A 435 2.31 8.50 17.29
N ASN A 436 2.21 7.31 17.86
CA ASN A 436 3.07 6.82 18.93
C ASN A 436 3.96 5.68 18.38
N ARG A 437 4.74 5.01 19.26
CA ARG A 437 5.63 3.92 18.84
C ARG A 437 4.88 2.70 18.27
N SER A 438 3.61 2.51 18.64
CA SER A 438 2.85 1.29 18.38
C SER A 438 1.73 1.46 17.34
N LYS A 439 1.15 2.66 17.22
CA LYS A 439 0.01 2.97 16.37
C LYS A 439 -0.06 4.45 15.94
N ILE A 440 -0.77 4.68 14.84
CA ILE A 440 -1.31 5.96 14.43
C ILE A 440 -2.49 6.26 15.36
N VAL A 441 -2.39 7.39 16.07
CA VAL A 441 -3.39 7.82 17.05
C VAL A 441 -4.49 8.62 16.37
N ASN A 442 -4.13 9.48 15.41
CA ASN A 442 -5.10 10.27 14.67
C ASN A 442 -4.55 10.72 13.30
N ILE A 443 -5.44 10.85 12.32
CA ILE A 443 -5.17 11.47 11.01
C ILE A 443 -6.16 12.61 10.83
N GLU A 444 -5.68 13.85 10.93
CA GLU A 444 -6.50 15.06 10.85
C GLU A 444 -6.30 15.74 9.49
N LEU A 445 -7.38 15.99 8.75
CA LEU A 445 -7.35 16.88 7.58
C LEU A 445 -7.36 18.33 8.07
N ILE A 446 -6.28 19.07 7.81
CA ILE A 446 -6.13 20.47 8.25
C ILE A 446 -6.55 21.44 7.16
N TYR A 447 -6.30 21.09 5.90
CA TYR A 447 -6.49 22.00 4.77
C TYR A 447 -6.79 21.19 3.51
N SER A 448 -7.72 21.68 2.71
CA SER A 448 -8.03 21.15 1.38
C SER A 448 -8.23 22.34 0.45
N GLU A 449 -7.57 22.31 -0.70
CA GLU A 449 -7.67 23.30 -1.77
C GLU A 449 -7.78 22.53 -3.09
N MET A 450 -8.67 22.99 -3.95
CA MET A 450 -8.87 22.46 -5.29
C MET A 450 -8.54 23.58 -6.28
N GLU A 451 -7.62 23.31 -7.20
CA GLU A 451 -7.24 24.18 -8.31
C GLU A 451 -7.73 23.62 -9.64
#